data_AF-A0A3D5NR99-F1
#
_entry.id   AF-A0A3D5NR99-F1
#
_cell.length_a   1.000
_cell.length_b   1.000
_cell.length_c   1.000
_cell.angle_alpha   90.00
_cell.angle_beta   90.00
_cell.angle_gamma   90.00
#
_symmetry.space_group_name_H-M   'P 1'
#
loop_
_entity.id
_entity.type
_entity.pdbx_description
1 polymer ?
#
loop_
_entity_poly.entity_id
_entity_poly.type
_entity_poly.pdbx_seq_one_letter_code
_entity_poly.pdbx_strand_id
1 'polypeptide(L)'
;FFFIIFSYGSNGTGEYVLGAHLEEGETTAEFFVLGGDPSVLSVDIVSSIENGVKKPVDDIQYEVHEEYMDLATYYRNYVTESEYFPVVGMNTVQEQNLYFEALDRALGEQAVIMEDMITMYLGDPRYAMIVYDVPFEAGEEKTVEVRYLTYGTMDRRETQEPTYTYNYFLQPAARWKGFKNLSVMITPPDDYPFVIESTLPMERLDDGTYSGEFETLPEEDLRFVLYENEEITAMDRAKGTLSNYQYPIYFIGTLLLSFLVLGVLTMILKKIIIKFINKRKEENR
;
A
#
# COMPACT_ATOMS: atom_id res chain seq x y z
N PHE A 1 -2.84 -2.46 21.60
CA PHE A 1 -3.81 -1.91 20.61
C PHE A 1 -3.19 -0.65 20.02
N PHE A 2 -3.30 -0.46 18.71
CA PHE A 2 -2.35 0.31 17.89
C PHE A 2 -2.66 1.81 17.82
N PHE A 3 -1.61 2.65 17.82
CA PHE A 3 -1.70 4.10 17.58
C PHE A 3 -1.16 4.44 16.22
N ILE A 4 -1.98 5.16 15.45
CA ILE A 4 -1.48 6.09 14.46
C ILE A 4 -1.10 7.36 15.25
N ILE A 5 0.20 7.61 15.44
CA ILE A 5 0.65 8.95 15.80
C ILE A 5 0.35 9.82 14.58
N PHE A 6 -0.50 10.83 14.67
CA PHE A 6 -0.93 11.61 13.49
C PHE A 6 -0.04 12.82 13.23
N SER A 7 0.77 13.22 14.22
CA SER A 7 1.69 14.33 14.08
C SER A 7 2.82 14.23 15.10
N TYR A 8 4.05 14.47 14.65
CA TYR A 8 5.18 14.76 15.53
C TYR A 8 5.79 16.09 15.10
N GLY A 9 6.27 16.88 16.07
CA GLY A 9 6.93 18.14 15.78
C GLY A 9 7.73 18.63 16.96
N SER A 10 8.83 19.35 16.69
CA SER A 10 9.50 20.09 17.75
C SER A 10 8.76 21.40 17.98
N ASN A 11 8.51 21.74 19.24
CA ASN A 11 7.98 23.05 19.62
C ASN A 11 9.04 24.18 19.52
N GLY A 12 10.24 23.88 19.02
CA GLY A 12 11.35 24.82 18.87
C GLY A 12 12.17 25.04 20.14
N THR A 13 11.83 24.40 21.26
CA THR A 13 12.60 24.45 22.52
C THR A 13 13.49 23.22 22.72
N GLY A 14 13.46 22.27 21.77
CA GLY A 14 14.15 20.98 21.86
C GLY A 14 13.25 19.86 22.41
N GLU A 15 12.01 20.15 22.77
CA GLU A 15 11.00 19.15 23.13
C GLU A 15 10.28 18.65 21.88
N TYR A 16 9.96 17.35 21.87
CA TYR A 16 9.13 16.73 20.85
C TYR A 16 7.70 16.60 21.36
N VAL A 17 6.75 17.11 20.59
CA VAL A 17 5.32 16.93 20.84
C VAL A 17 4.84 15.78 19.97
N LEU A 18 4.31 14.74 20.61
CA LEU A 18 3.71 13.58 19.98
C LEU A 18 2.18 13.71 20.04
N GLY A 19 1.54 13.68 18.88
CA GLY A 19 0.08 13.70 18.77
C GLY A 19 -0.44 12.31 18.44
N ALA A 20 -1.23 11.75 19.35
CA ALA A 20 -1.97 10.50 19.14
C ALA A 20 -3.47 10.79 19.03
N HIS A 21 -4.19 9.98 18.26
CA HIS A 21 -5.66 9.97 18.21
C HIS A 21 -6.15 8.60 18.65
N LEU A 22 -7.25 8.60 19.41
CA LEU A 22 -7.95 7.41 19.85
C LEU A 22 -9.30 7.36 19.12
N GLU A 23 -9.57 6.27 18.41
CA GLU A 23 -10.87 6.05 17.79
C GLU A 23 -11.94 5.64 18.82
N GLU A 24 -13.21 5.68 18.42
CA GLU A 24 -14.32 5.28 19.28
C GLU A 24 -14.22 3.80 19.65
N GLY A 25 -13.99 3.51 20.93
CA GLY A 25 -13.79 2.15 21.45
C GLY A 25 -12.35 1.86 21.88
N GLU A 26 -11.39 2.69 21.50
CA GLU A 26 -10.00 2.61 21.95
C GLU A 26 -9.82 3.36 23.28
N THR A 27 -9.06 2.76 24.20
CA THR A 27 -8.94 3.29 25.58
C THR A 27 -7.50 3.38 26.09
N THR A 28 -6.52 2.92 25.34
CA THR A 28 -5.14 2.72 25.85
C THR A 28 -4.13 3.25 24.85
N ALA A 29 -3.32 4.25 25.19
CA ALA A 29 -2.19 4.73 24.39
C ALA A 29 -0.87 4.05 24.76
N GLU A 30 -0.16 3.49 23.78
CA GLU A 30 1.09 2.74 24.00
C GLU A 30 2.31 3.46 23.38
N PHE A 31 3.39 3.58 24.17
CA PHE A 31 4.65 4.18 23.75
C PHE A 31 5.83 3.35 24.23
N PHE A 32 6.81 3.09 23.35
CA PHE A 32 8.06 2.45 23.73
C PHE A 32 9.19 3.47 23.84
N VAL A 33 9.78 3.62 25.03
CA VAL A 33 10.83 4.60 25.31
C VAL A 33 12.19 3.92 25.36
N LEU A 34 13.10 4.32 24.47
CA LEU A 34 14.47 3.78 24.43
C LEU A 34 15.42 4.57 25.31
N GLY A 35 16.09 3.89 26.25
CA GLY A 35 17.22 4.43 27.01
C GLY A 35 16.89 5.58 27.98
N GLY A 36 15.60 5.81 28.26
CA GLY A 36 15.11 6.88 29.11
C GLY A 36 14.16 6.40 30.21
N ASP A 37 13.85 7.30 31.13
CA ASP A 37 12.81 7.13 32.15
C ASP A 37 11.46 7.54 31.53
N PRO A 38 10.44 6.66 31.48
CA PRO A 38 9.14 6.98 30.88
C PRO A 38 8.41 8.13 31.59
N SER A 39 8.79 8.48 32.83
CA SER A 39 8.25 9.63 33.56
C SER A 39 8.56 10.99 32.94
N VAL A 40 9.37 11.05 31.87
CA VAL A 40 9.59 12.27 31.07
C VAL A 40 8.45 12.58 30.11
N LEU A 41 7.48 11.67 29.94
CA LEU A 41 6.30 11.89 29.09
C LEU A 41 5.20 12.61 29.86
N SER A 42 4.88 13.84 29.43
CA SER A 42 3.68 14.55 29.88
C SER A 42 2.57 14.41 28.83
N VAL A 43 1.38 13.96 29.24
CA VAL A 43 0.22 13.83 28.37
C VAL A 43 -0.67 15.06 28.51
N ASP A 44 -0.78 15.83 27.43
CA ASP A 44 -1.73 16.94 27.29
C ASP A 44 -2.79 16.58 26.25
N ILE A 45 -4.07 16.58 26.66
CA ILE A 45 -5.18 16.31 25.73
C ILE A 45 -5.78 17.63 25.27
N VAL A 46 -5.74 17.88 23.97
CA VAL A 46 -6.04 19.20 23.40
C VAL A 46 -7.50 19.30 22.90
N SER A 47 -8.11 18.19 22.46
CA SER A 47 -9.49 18.22 21.91
C SER A 47 -10.07 16.83 21.60
N SER A 48 -11.40 16.70 21.66
CA SER A 48 -12.17 15.60 21.09
C SER A 48 -12.91 16.03 19.81
N ILE A 49 -13.31 15.08 18.97
CA ILE A 49 -14.21 15.34 17.84
C ILE A 49 -15.51 14.57 18.09
N GLU A 50 -16.61 15.30 18.27
CA GLU A 50 -17.93 14.72 18.45
C GLU A 50 -18.84 15.15 17.30
N ASN A 51 -19.36 14.18 16.53
CA ASN A 51 -20.21 14.45 15.35
C ASN A 51 -19.59 15.45 14.35
N GLY A 52 -18.27 15.35 14.13
CA GLY A 52 -17.52 16.25 13.24
C GLY A 52 -17.23 17.64 13.81
N VAL A 53 -17.54 17.89 15.08
CA VAL A 53 -17.26 19.16 15.76
C VAL A 53 -16.12 18.96 16.76
N LYS A 54 -15.04 19.74 16.59
CA LYS A 54 -13.92 19.78 17.54
C LYS A 54 -14.36 20.46 18.83
N LYS A 55 -14.19 19.80 19.97
CA LYS A 55 -14.48 20.32 21.31
C LYS A 55 -13.23 20.27 22.18
N PRO A 56 -12.98 21.29 23.02
CA PRO A 56 -11.96 21.18 24.07
C PRO A 56 -12.38 20.10 25.06
N VAL A 57 -11.40 19.41 25.63
CA VAL A 57 -11.64 18.44 26.69
C VAL A 57 -10.95 18.95 27.94
N ASP A 58 -11.75 19.28 28.95
CA ASP A 58 -11.24 19.94 30.16
C ASP A 58 -10.96 18.94 31.30
N ASP A 59 -11.50 17.72 31.25
CA ASP A 59 -11.33 16.69 32.29
C ASP A 59 -11.29 15.27 31.68
N ILE A 60 -10.09 14.74 31.47
CA ILE A 60 -9.88 13.30 31.22
C ILE A 60 -9.10 12.71 32.38
N GLN A 61 -9.56 11.54 32.83
CA GLN A 61 -8.83 10.68 33.75
C GLN A 61 -8.06 9.67 32.91
N TYR A 62 -6.75 9.57 33.13
CA TYR A 62 -5.93 8.54 32.54
C TYR A 62 -5.09 7.88 33.62
N GLU A 63 -4.72 6.63 33.39
CA GLU A 63 -3.78 5.88 34.21
C GLU A 63 -2.56 5.55 33.35
N VAL A 64 -1.37 5.72 33.91
CA VAL A 64 -0.12 5.34 33.24
C VAL A 64 0.32 4.01 33.80
N HIS A 65 0.45 3.03 32.92
CA HIS A 65 1.03 1.73 33.23
C HIS A 65 2.41 1.63 32.60
N GLU A 66 3.41 1.29 33.42
CA GLU A 66 4.79 1.13 32.97
C GLU A 66 5.17 -0.35 33.00
N GLU A 67 5.72 -0.83 31.89
CA GLU A 67 6.31 -2.16 31.79
C GLU A 67 7.72 -2.04 31.20
N TYR A 68 8.67 -2.73 31.83
CA TYR A 68 10.06 -2.74 31.39
C TYR A 68 10.32 -4.02 30.61
N MET A 69 10.66 -3.87 29.33
CA MET A 69 11.06 -4.97 28.46
C MET A 69 12.08 -4.49 27.43
N ASP A 70 12.81 -5.43 26.83
CA ASP A 70 13.70 -5.10 25.72
C ASP A 70 12.92 -4.84 24.43
N LEU A 71 13.47 -3.98 23.56
CA LEU A 71 12.84 -3.58 22.31
C LEU A 71 12.50 -4.78 21.42
N ALA A 72 13.35 -5.81 21.38
CA ALA A 72 13.13 -6.96 20.52
C ALA A 72 11.94 -7.81 21.01
N THR A 73 11.73 -7.92 22.31
CA THR A 73 10.56 -8.58 22.92
C THR A 73 9.28 -7.77 22.69
N TYR A 74 9.30 -6.45 22.99
CA TYR A 74 8.16 -5.56 22.70
C TYR A 74 7.72 -5.69 21.24
N TYR A 75 8.68 -5.58 20.34
CA TYR A 75 8.41 -5.61 18.91
C TYR A 75 7.91 -6.97 18.41
N ARG A 76 8.45 -8.09 18.93
CA ARG A 76 7.93 -9.43 18.57
C ARG A 76 6.47 -9.60 18.97
N ASN A 77 6.10 -9.14 20.16
CA ASN A 77 4.71 -9.19 20.61
C ASN A 77 3.83 -8.32 19.71
N TYR A 78 4.29 -7.09 19.42
CA TYR A 78 3.61 -6.16 18.54
C TYR A 78 3.29 -6.75 17.15
N VAL A 79 4.27 -7.39 16.49
CA VAL A 79 4.04 -8.05 15.19
C VAL A 79 3.07 -9.21 15.29
N THR A 80 3.19 -10.01 16.35
CA THR A 80 2.43 -11.25 16.51
C THR A 80 0.97 -10.97 16.87
N GLU A 81 0.72 -9.91 17.63
CA GLU A 81 -0.61 -9.53 18.11
C GLU A 81 -1.34 -8.59 17.14
N SER A 82 -0.62 -7.96 16.23
CA SER A 82 -1.20 -7.10 15.20
C SER A 82 -2.08 -7.88 14.23
N GLU A 83 -3.29 -7.37 13.98
CA GLU A 83 -4.11 -7.83 12.86
C GLU A 83 -3.61 -7.29 11.50
N TYR A 84 -2.86 -6.20 11.50
CA TYR A 84 -2.30 -5.56 10.30
C TYR A 84 -1.09 -6.29 9.68
N PHE A 85 -0.08 -6.67 10.48
CA PHE A 85 1.14 -7.31 9.99
C PHE A 85 1.01 -8.65 9.25
N PRO A 86 0.08 -9.55 9.62
CA PRO A 86 -0.21 -10.74 8.82
C PRO A 86 -0.66 -10.41 7.39
N VAL A 87 -1.38 -9.29 7.22
CA VAL A 87 -1.91 -8.83 5.92
C VAL A 87 -0.81 -8.21 5.05
N VAL A 88 0.17 -7.53 5.65
CA VAL A 88 1.33 -6.97 4.92
C VAL A 88 2.49 -7.97 4.77
N GLY A 89 2.28 -9.25 5.10
CA GLY A 89 3.22 -10.33 4.79
C GLY A 89 4.39 -10.48 5.76
N MET A 90 4.16 -10.37 7.07
CA MET A 90 5.16 -10.72 8.10
C MET A 90 4.93 -12.09 8.71
N ASN A 91 4.77 -13.10 7.86
CA ASN A 91 4.39 -14.45 8.28
C ASN A 91 5.60 -15.36 8.53
N THR A 92 6.80 -14.92 8.14
CA THR A 92 8.06 -15.69 8.26
C THR A 92 9.12 -14.93 9.07
N VAL A 93 10.07 -15.68 9.62
CA VAL A 93 11.22 -15.10 10.36
C VAL A 93 12.05 -14.18 9.46
N GLN A 94 12.16 -14.49 8.17
CA GLN A 94 12.88 -13.68 7.20
C GLN A 94 12.20 -12.32 6.99
N GLU A 95 10.87 -12.30 6.86
CA GLU A 95 10.09 -11.06 6.75
C GLU A 95 10.15 -10.24 8.05
N GLN A 96 10.15 -10.89 9.21
CA GLN A 96 10.35 -10.20 10.50
C GLN A 96 11.74 -9.56 10.60
N ASN A 97 12.80 -10.27 10.17
CA ASN A 97 14.16 -9.71 10.13
C ASN A 97 14.26 -8.48 9.22
N LEU A 98 13.54 -8.49 8.09
CA LEU A 98 13.47 -7.34 7.18
C LEU A 98 12.85 -6.11 7.82
N TYR A 99 11.94 -6.29 8.78
CA TYR A 99 11.40 -5.18 9.56
C TYR A 99 12.36 -4.74 10.66
N PHE A 100 13.00 -5.67 11.37
CA PHE A 100 14.02 -5.31 12.36
C PHE A 100 15.13 -4.44 11.76
N GLU A 101 15.56 -4.75 10.54
CA GLU A 101 16.52 -3.90 9.82
C GLU A 101 15.94 -2.51 9.50
N ALA A 102 14.68 -2.42 9.11
CA ALA A 102 14.01 -1.13 8.87
C ALA A 102 13.90 -0.29 10.14
N LEU A 103 13.57 -0.94 11.28
CA LEU A 103 13.53 -0.31 12.59
C LEU A 103 14.92 0.18 13.02
N ASP A 104 15.97 -0.62 12.83
CA ASP A 104 17.36 -0.24 13.15
C ASP A 104 17.80 0.98 12.33
N ARG A 105 17.47 1.01 11.03
CA ARG A 105 17.72 2.18 10.16
C ARG A 105 16.97 3.41 10.64
N ALA A 106 15.68 3.28 10.93
CA ALA A 106 14.86 4.37 11.43
C ALA A 106 15.39 4.93 12.76
N LEU A 107 15.89 4.07 13.66
CA LEU A 107 16.51 4.46 14.93
C LEU A 107 17.83 5.21 14.76
N GLY A 108 18.56 4.94 13.68
CA GLY A 108 19.77 5.69 13.33
C GLY A 108 19.48 7.10 12.81
N GLU A 109 18.27 7.35 12.31
CA GLU A 109 17.93 8.58 11.56
C GLU A 109 16.93 9.49 12.27
N GLN A 110 16.08 8.93 13.14
CA GLN A 110 14.94 9.64 13.74
C GLN A 110 14.92 9.49 15.27
N ALA A 111 14.52 10.56 15.96
CA ALA A 111 14.30 10.52 17.42
C ALA A 111 12.95 9.88 17.80
N VAL A 112 12.00 9.85 16.84
CA VAL A 112 10.64 9.32 17.01
C VAL A 112 10.37 8.44 15.81
N ILE A 113 9.89 7.22 16.05
CA ILE A 113 9.53 6.28 15.00
C ILE A 113 8.08 5.92 15.17
N MET A 114 7.34 6.05 14.08
CA MET A 114 5.95 5.69 13.97
C MET A 114 5.82 4.43 13.11
N GLU A 115 4.74 3.68 13.29
CA GLU A 115 4.50 2.44 12.55
C GLU A 115 4.49 2.67 11.02
N ASP A 116 3.84 3.74 10.58
CA ASP A 116 3.77 4.14 9.18
C ASP A 116 5.18 4.38 8.58
N MET A 117 6.10 4.96 9.34
CA MET A 117 7.49 5.14 8.91
C MET A 117 8.16 3.80 8.65
N ILE A 118 7.90 2.79 9.49
CA ILE A 118 8.53 1.48 9.33
C ILE A 118 7.89 0.71 8.17
N THR A 119 6.57 0.81 8.00
CA THR A 119 5.87 0.23 6.85
C THR A 119 6.26 0.89 5.53
N MET A 120 6.62 2.18 5.52
CA MET A 120 7.21 2.84 4.35
C MET A 120 8.51 2.16 3.92
N TYR A 121 9.40 1.84 4.86
CA TYR A 121 10.64 1.11 4.53
C TYR A 121 10.36 -0.28 3.95
N LEU A 122 9.26 -0.95 4.29
CA LEU A 122 8.87 -2.22 3.65
C LEU A 122 8.58 -2.08 2.16
N GLY A 123 8.17 -0.89 1.72
CA GLY A 123 7.96 -0.59 0.30
C GLY A 123 9.24 -0.31 -0.49
N ASP A 124 10.39 -0.20 0.18
CA ASP A 124 11.66 0.05 -0.52
C ASP A 124 12.02 -1.13 -1.43
N PRO A 125 12.48 -0.88 -2.67
CA PRO A 125 13.02 -1.92 -3.54
C PRO A 125 14.21 -2.60 -2.87
N ARG A 126 14.16 -3.93 -2.74
CA ARG A 126 15.21 -4.73 -2.13
C ARG A 126 15.68 -5.81 -3.08
N TYR A 127 16.97 -6.10 -3.02
CA TYR A 127 17.55 -7.26 -3.68
C TYR A 127 17.71 -8.37 -2.64
N ALA A 128 16.96 -9.47 -2.81
CA ALA A 128 17.22 -10.70 -2.06
C ALA A 128 18.23 -11.54 -2.84
N MET A 129 19.34 -11.93 -2.18
CA MET A 129 20.36 -12.78 -2.77
C MET A 129 20.51 -14.06 -1.95
N ILE A 130 20.33 -15.22 -2.60
CA ILE A 130 20.57 -16.53 -2.01
C ILE A 130 21.91 -17.04 -2.56
N VAL A 131 22.87 -17.29 -1.69
CA VAL A 131 24.20 -17.80 -2.05
C VAL A 131 24.36 -19.20 -1.48
N TYR A 132 24.77 -20.14 -2.33
CA TYR A 132 25.05 -21.53 -1.95
C TYR A 132 26.20 -22.07 -2.79
N ASP A 133 26.98 -22.96 -2.18
CA ASP A 133 28.07 -23.64 -2.86
C ASP A 133 27.58 -24.93 -3.53
N VAL A 134 27.97 -25.11 -4.79
CA VAL A 134 27.77 -26.36 -5.53
C VAL A 134 29.14 -26.94 -5.84
N PRO A 135 29.66 -27.88 -5.03
CA PRO A 135 30.95 -28.50 -5.30
C PRO A 135 30.84 -29.45 -6.50
N PHE A 136 31.81 -29.38 -7.42
CA PHE A 136 31.92 -30.25 -8.59
C PHE A 136 33.24 -31.02 -8.59
N GLU A 137 33.16 -32.33 -8.82
CA GLU A 137 34.31 -33.15 -9.20
C GLU A 137 34.61 -33.01 -10.71
N ALA A 138 35.81 -33.42 -11.12
CA ALA A 138 36.22 -33.35 -12.51
C ALA A 138 35.30 -34.19 -13.41
N GLY A 139 34.58 -33.53 -14.32
CA GLY A 139 33.65 -34.18 -15.25
C GLY A 139 32.28 -34.53 -14.67
N GLU A 140 31.99 -34.10 -13.44
CA GLU A 140 30.68 -34.29 -12.82
C GLU A 140 29.62 -33.35 -13.42
N GLU A 141 28.42 -33.86 -13.61
CA GLU A 141 27.23 -33.08 -13.98
C GLU A 141 26.26 -33.03 -12.79
N LYS A 142 25.64 -31.87 -12.56
CA LYS A 142 24.63 -31.68 -11.51
C LYS A 142 23.42 -30.95 -12.02
N THR A 143 22.26 -31.36 -11.51
CA THR A 143 21.01 -30.62 -11.67
C THR A 143 20.85 -29.68 -10.49
N VAL A 144 20.67 -28.40 -10.79
CA VAL A 144 20.41 -27.35 -9.81
C VAL A 144 18.98 -26.88 -10.01
N GLU A 145 18.16 -26.98 -8.96
CA GLU A 145 16.77 -26.57 -8.98
C GLU A 145 16.53 -25.47 -7.95
N VAL A 146 15.89 -24.39 -8.39
CA VAL A 146 15.53 -23.25 -7.55
C VAL A 146 14.02 -23.03 -7.67
N ARG A 147 13.34 -23.01 -6.52
CA ARG A 147 11.91 -22.70 -6.41
C ARG A 147 11.73 -21.58 -5.41
N TYR A 148 10.97 -20.57 -5.81
CA TYR A 148 10.63 -19.44 -4.95
C TYR A 148 9.24 -18.92 -5.31
N LEU A 149 8.61 -18.26 -4.36
CA LEU A 149 7.36 -17.54 -4.57
C LEU A 149 7.70 -16.09 -4.95
N THR A 150 6.98 -15.56 -5.92
CA THR A 150 7.07 -14.15 -6.33
C THR A 150 5.70 -13.67 -6.77
N TYR A 151 5.50 -12.36 -6.69
CA TYR A 151 4.26 -11.71 -7.09
C TYR A 151 4.46 -10.95 -8.40
N GLY A 152 3.46 -11.00 -9.27
CA GLY A 152 3.42 -10.15 -10.46
C GLY A 152 3.23 -8.69 -10.04
N THR A 153 3.92 -7.77 -10.71
CA THR A 153 3.69 -6.34 -10.52
C THR A 153 2.32 -5.99 -11.08
N MET A 154 1.39 -5.64 -10.18
CA MET A 154 0.02 -5.27 -10.52
C MET A 154 -0.03 -3.84 -11.10
N ASP A 155 -0.73 -3.66 -12.23
CA ASP A 155 -1.02 -2.35 -12.80
C ASP A 155 -2.50 -2.24 -13.22
N ARG A 156 -3.21 -1.26 -12.64
CA ARG A 156 -4.63 -0.97 -12.88
C ARG A 156 -4.86 0.46 -13.39
N ARG A 157 -3.84 1.09 -13.95
CA ARG A 157 -3.92 2.49 -14.42
C ARG A 157 -4.75 2.60 -15.70
N GLU A 158 -4.62 1.63 -16.59
CA GLU A 158 -5.30 1.65 -17.88
C GLU A 158 -6.63 0.92 -17.86
N THR A 159 -6.74 -0.21 -17.15
CA THR A 159 -7.90 -1.11 -17.19
C THR A 159 -8.60 -1.19 -15.84
N GLN A 160 -9.88 -1.59 -15.84
CA GLN A 160 -10.62 -1.82 -14.60
C GLN A 160 -10.06 -3.03 -13.83
N GLU A 161 -9.85 -4.14 -14.53
CA GLU A 161 -9.14 -5.30 -13.99
C GLU A 161 -7.62 -5.09 -14.15
N PRO A 162 -6.80 -5.48 -13.18
CA PRO A 162 -5.36 -5.25 -13.25
C PRO A 162 -4.68 -6.15 -14.28
N THR A 163 -3.54 -5.68 -14.78
CA THR A 163 -2.53 -6.51 -15.45
C THR A 163 -1.44 -6.91 -14.47
N TYR A 164 -0.76 -8.03 -14.71
CA TYR A 164 0.35 -8.49 -13.88
C TYR A 164 1.60 -8.70 -14.71
N THR A 165 2.65 -7.92 -14.42
CA THR A 165 3.93 -8.01 -15.12
C THR A 165 4.93 -8.87 -14.34
N TYR A 166 5.63 -9.75 -15.05
CA TYR A 166 6.70 -10.58 -14.52
C TYR A 166 7.99 -10.34 -15.31
N ASN A 167 9.12 -10.29 -14.60
CA ASN A 167 10.44 -10.09 -15.19
C ASN A 167 11.38 -11.21 -14.70
N TYR A 168 12.15 -11.78 -15.61
CA TYR A 168 13.15 -12.81 -15.34
C TYR A 168 14.44 -12.51 -16.10
N PHE A 169 15.52 -12.31 -15.35
CA PHE A 169 16.83 -12.00 -15.91
C PHE A 169 17.50 -13.25 -16.50
N LEU A 170 17.59 -13.30 -17.82
CA LEU A 170 18.25 -14.36 -18.59
C LEU A 170 19.71 -14.03 -18.86
N GLN A 171 20.05 -12.75 -19.06
CA GLN A 171 21.41 -12.32 -19.41
C GLN A 171 22.53 -12.78 -18.46
N PRO A 172 22.31 -12.93 -17.13
CA PRO A 172 23.34 -13.51 -16.26
C PRO A 172 23.84 -14.89 -16.72
N ALA A 173 23.00 -15.65 -17.42
CA ALA A 173 23.37 -16.97 -17.92
C ALA A 173 24.46 -16.93 -19.02
N ALA A 174 24.70 -15.78 -19.66
CA ALA A 174 25.76 -15.59 -20.64
C ALA A 174 27.17 -15.80 -20.04
N ARG A 175 27.29 -15.79 -18.70
CA ARG A 175 28.57 -16.05 -18.00
C ARG A 175 28.94 -17.53 -17.95
N TRP A 176 28.01 -18.44 -18.24
CA TRP A 176 28.31 -19.88 -18.30
C TRP A 176 28.97 -20.22 -19.63
N LYS A 177 30.12 -20.90 -19.57
CA LYS A 177 30.97 -21.23 -20.73
C LYS A 177 30.27 -22.02 -21.86
N GLY A 178 29.12 -22.62 -21.58
CA GLY A 178 28.40 -23.45 -22.54
C GLY A 178 26.89 -23.43 -22.38
N PHE A 179 26.30 -22.30 -21.99
CA PHE A 179 24.84 -22.19 -21.92
C PHE A 179 24.20 -22.49 -23.28
N LYS A 180 23.25 -23.42 -23.31
CA LYS A 180 22.51 -23.87 -24.49
C LYS A 180 21.15 -24.38 -24.06
N ASN A 181 20.20 -24.39 -24.98
CA ASN A 181 18.89 -25.00 -24.83
C ASN A 181 18.10 -24.45 -23.63
N LEU A 182 17.47 -23.29 -23.82
CA LEU A 182 16.53 -22.71 -22.87
C LEU A 182 15.10 -23.10 -23.26
N SER A 183 14.40 -23.74 -22.34
CA SER A 183 12.95 -23.97 -22.40
C SER A 183 12.27 -23.08 -21.37
N VAL A 184 11.24 -22.34 -21.79
CA VAL A 184 10.44 -21.45 -20.94
C VAL A 184 9.00 -21.92 -20.99
N MET A 185 8.39 -22.08 -19.81
CA MET A 185 6.98 -22.42 -19.68
C MET A 185 6.30 -21.46 -18.71
N ILE A 186 5.17 -20.89 -19.13
CA ILE A 186 4.31 -20.03 -18.30
C ILE A 186 2.95 -20.71 -18.22
N THR A 187 2.52 -21.03 -17.00
CA THR A 187 1.19 -21.59 -16.72
C THR A 187 0.37 -20.52 -16.00
N PRO A 188 -0.45 -19.74 -16.72
CA PRO A 188 -1.26 -18.70 -16.11
C PRO A 188 -2.37 -19.29 -15.22
N PRO A 189 -2.83 -18.55 -14.20
CA PRO A 189 -4.01 -18.94 -13.43
C PRO A 189 -5.30 -18.71 -14.22
N ASP A 190 -6.39 -19.38 -13.80
CA ASP A 190 -7.70 -19.29 -14.48
C ASP A 190 -8.25 -17.85 -14.53
N ASP A 191 -8.00 -17.04 -13.49
CA ASP A 191 -8.48 -15.66 -13.40
C ASP A 191 -7.72 -14.69 -14.35
N TYR A 192 -6.50 -15.05 -14.77
CA TYR A 192 -5.67 -14.24 -15.68
C TYR A 192 -5.01 -15.12 -16.74
N PRO A 193 -5.79 -15.74 -17.64
CA PRO A 193 -5.33 -16.88 -18.42
C PRO A 193 -4.54 -16.49 -19.68
N PHE A 194 -4.36 -15.19 -19.97
CA PHE A 194 -3.76 -14.72 -21.22
C PHE A 194 -2.46 -13.98 -21.00
N VAL A 195 -1.43 -14.37 -21.76
CA VAL A 195 -0.19 -13.59 -21.91
C VAL A 195 -0.41 -12.60 -23.06
N ILE A 196 -0.57 -11.32 -22.74
CA ILE A 196 -0.90 -10.27 -23.73
C ILE A 196 0.34 -9.55 -24.28
N GLU A 197 1.46 -9.62 -23.55
CA GLU A 197 2.76 -9.12 -23.97
C GLU A 197 3.84 -10.11 -23.54
N SER A 198 4.84 -10.33 -24.38
CA SER A 198 6.05 -11.07 -24.05
C SER A 198 7.23 -10.53 -24.87
N THR A 199 8.41 -10.37 -24.26
CA THR A 199 9.65 -10.02 -24.98
C THR A 199 10.16 -11.18 -25.82
N LEU A 200 9.87 -12.42 -25.40
CA LEU A 200 10.23 -13.62 -26.13
C LEU A 200 9.02 -14.18 -26.91
N PRO A 201 9.23 -14.79 -28.09
CA PRO A 201 8.16 -15.46 -28.81
C PRO A 201 7.68 -16.68 -28.01
N MET A 202 6.38 -16.69 -27.68
CA MET A 202 5.75 -17.77 -26.94
C MET A 202 4.60 -18.36 -27.76
N GLU A 203 4.49 -19.68 -27.78
CA GLU A 203 3.38 -20.42 -28.37
C GLU A 203 2.39 -20.83 -27.27
N ARG A 204 1.11 -20.52 -27.45
CA ARG A 204 0.05 -20.98 -26.55
C ARG A 204 -0.36 -22.40 -26.93
N LEU A 205 -0.30 -23.30 -25.97
CA LEU A 205 -0.70 -24.70 -26.08
C LEU A 205 -2.20 -24.86 -25.81
N ASP A 206 -2.75 -26.03 -26.17
CA ASP A 206 -4.17 -26.35 -26.03
C ASP A 206 -4.68 -26.30 -24.58
N ASP A 207 -3.79 -26.51 -23.60
CA ASP A 207 -4.11 -26.46 -22.17
C ASP A 207 -4.05 -25.04 -21.58
N GLY A 208 -3.75 -24.03 -22.39
CA GLY A 208 -3.62 -22.63 -21.97
C GLY A 208 -2.21 -22.24 -21.52
N THR A 209 -1.27 -23.19 -21.41
CA THR A 209 0.14 -22.93 -21.11
C THR A 209 0.82 -22.23 -22.28
N TYR A 210 1.78 -21.36 -22.00
CA TYR A 210 2.64 -20.73 -23.02
C TYR A 210 4.04 -21.34 -22.95
N SER A 211 4.60 -21.74 -24.09
CA SER A 211 5.90 -22.38 -24.21
C SER A 211 6.81 -21.66 -25.20
N GLY A 212 8.12 -21.64 -24.92
CA GLY A 212 9.15 -21.12 -25.82
C GLY A 212 10.42 -21.96 -25.73
N GLU A 213 10.95 -22.37 -26.87
CA GLU A 213 12.17 -23.18 -26.99
C GLU A 213 13.25 -22.40 -27.75
N PHE A 214 14.44 -22.29 -27.14
CA PHE A 214 15.54 -21.47 -27.65
C PHE A 214 16.85 -22.27 -27.64
N GLU A 215 17.46 -22.48 -28.81
CA GLU A 215 18.74 -23.20 -28.92
C GLU A 215 19.89 -22.47 -28.20
N THR A 216 19.81 -21.14 -28.16
CA THR A 216 20.80 -20.25 -27.56
C THR A 216 20.13 -19.30 -26.58
N LEU A 217 20.94 -18.66 -25.72
CA LEU A 217 20.43 -17.64 -24.80
C LEU A 217 19.85 -16.47 -25.62
N PRO A 218 18.59 -16.07 -25.39
CA PRO A 218 18.02 -14.87 -26.01
C PRO A 218 18.82 -13.60 -25.69
N GLU A 219 18.74 -12.59 -26.57
CA GLU A 219 19.43 -11.30 -26.36
C GLU A 219 18.74 -10.43 -25.29
N GLU A 220 17.45 -10.65 -25.05
CA GLU A 220 16.64 -9.91 -24.10
C GLU A 220 16.31 -10.77 -22.88
N ASP A 221 16.06 -10.12 -21.75
CA ASP A 221 15.48 -10.76 -20.58
C ASP A 221 14.00 -11.09 -20.84
N LEU A 222 13.49 -12.12 -20.15
CA LEU A 222 12.08 -12.48 -20.26
C LEU A 222 11.24 -11.49 -19.46
N ARG A 223 10.36 -10.76 -20.14
CA ARG A 223 9.27 -10.01 -19.54
C ARG A 223 7.97 -10.45 -20.18
N PHE A 224 6.96 -10.74 -19.36
CA PHE A 224 5.62 -11.04 -19.85
C PHE A 224 4.54 -10.39 -18.98
N VAL A 225 3.35 -10.19 -19.56
CA VAL A 225 2.21 -9.56 -18.91
C VAL A 225 1.00 -10.47 -19.00
N LEU A 226 0.38 -10.74 -17.85
CA LEU A 226 -0.88 -11.48 -17.75
C LEU A 226 -2.08 -10.54 -17.66
N TYR A 227 -3.19 -10.95 -18.26
CA TYR A 227 -4.47 -10.26 -18.21
C TYR A 227 -5.66 -11.23 -18.29
N GLU A 228 -6.83 -10.78 -17.85
CA GLU A 228 -8.08 -11.57 -17.85
C GLU A 228 -8.58 -11.84 -19.28
N ASN A 229 -8.27 -10.97 -20.25
CA ASN A 229 -8.72 -11.08 -21.64
C ASN A 229 -7.53 -11.19 -22.62
N GLU A 230 -7.78 -11.70 -23.83
CA GLU A 230 -6.74 -11.89 -24.87
C GLU A 230 -6.04 -10.60 -25.31
N GLU A 231 -6.72 -9.46 -25.18
CA GLU A 231 -6.17 -8.16 -25.47
C GLU A 231 -6.85 -7.08 -24.63
N ILE A 232 -6.15 -5.95 -24.43
CA ILE A 232 -6.73 -4.79 -23.79
C ILE A 232 -7.54 -4.01 -24.84
N THR A 233 -8.86 -4.00 -24.69
CA THR A 233 -9.74 -3.30 -25.63
C THR A 233 -9.88 -1.80 -25.27
N ALA A 234 -10.38 -1.01 -26.22
CA ALA A 234 -10.73 0.39 -25.96
C ALA A 234 -11.82 0.55 -24.88
N MET A 235 -12.72 -0.43 -24.75
CA MET A 235 -13.75 -0.44 -23.71
C MET A 235 -13.13 -0.64 -22.33
N ASP A 236 -12.15 -1.53 -22.21
CA ASP A 236 -11.45 -1.79 -20.95
C ASP A 236 -10.72 -0.54 -20.47
N ARG A 237 -10.09 0.18 -21.41
CA ARG A 237 -9.45 1.48 -21.12
C ARG A 237 -10.44 2.54 -20.66
N ALA A 238 -11.62 2.61 -21.30
CA ALA A 238 -12.67 3.53 -20.91
C ALA A 238 -13.20 3.23 -19.50
N LYS A 239 -13.42 1.94 -19.18
CA LYS A 239 -13.82 1.49 -17.84
C LYS A 239 -12.76 1.78 -16.79
N GLY A 240 -11.48 1.50 -17.07
CA GLY A 240 -10.36 1.80 -16.17
C GLY A 240 -10.27 3.29 -15.86
N THR A 241 -10.38 4.13 -16.89
CA THR A 241 -10.46 5.58 -16.73
C THR A 241 -11.64 5.98 -15.84
N LEU A 242 -12.85 5.49 -16.13
CA LEU A 242 -14.04 5.82 -15.33
C LEU A 242 -13.91 5.39 -13.87
N SER A 243 -13.35 4.20 -13.61
CA SER A 243 -13.09 3.68 -12.27
C SER A 243 -12.10 4.57 -11.51
N ASN A 244 -10.98 4.93 -12.14
CA ASN A 244 -9.96 5.79 -11.53
C ASN A 244 -10.47 7.21 -11.24
N TYR A 245 -11.44 7.71 -12.02
CA TYR A 245 -12.06 9.01 -11.80
C TYR A 245 -13.41 8.95 -11.07
N GLN A 246 -13.82 7.81 -10.50
CA GLN A 246 -15.15 7.69 -9.88
C GLN A 246 -15.37 8.74 -8.78
N TYR A 247 -14.41 8.93 -7.88
CA TYR A 247 -14.52 9.87 -6.76
C TYR A 247 -14.56 11.33 -7.22
N PRO A 248 -13.65 11.83 -8.08
CA PRO A 248 -13.77 13.18 -8.61
C PRO A 248 -15.03 13.38 -9.46
N ILE A 249 -15.51 12.36 -10.18
CA ILE A 249 -16.79 12.44 -10.92
C ILE A 249 -17.98 12.57 -9.96
N TYR A 250 -18.03 11.77 -8.89
CA TYR A 250 -19.07 11.90 -7.86
C TYR A 250 -19.00 13.26 -7.15
N PHE A 251 -17.79 13.75 -6.86
CA PHE A 251 -17.59 15.06 -6.26
C PHE A 251 -18.06 16.20 -7.17
N ILE A 252 -17.72 16.18 -8.46
CA ILE A 252 -18.20 17.19 -9.42
C ILE A 252 -19.71 17.06 -9.63
N GLY A 253 -20.23 15.84 -9.73
CA GLY A 253 -21.67 15.58 -9.89
C GLY A 253 -22.48 16.11 -8.71
N THR A 254 -22.04 15.84 -7.47
CA THR A 254 -22.67 16.39 -6.26
C THR A 254 -22.55 17.91 -6.20
N LEU A 255 -21.40 18.49 -6.59
CA LEU A 255 -21.21 19.94 -6.66
C LEU A 255 -22.20 20.59 -7.66
N LEU A 256 -22.33 20.04 -8.86
CA LEU A 256 -23.26 20.52 -9.90
C LEU A 256 -24.72 20.39 -9.45
N LEU A 257 -25.09 19.27 -8.83
CA LEU A 257 -26.42 19.09 -8.26
C LEU A 257 -26.71 20.13 -7.18
N SER A 258 -25.73 20.41 -6.31
CA SER A 258 -25.85 21.42 -5.26
C SER A 258 -26.11 22.81 -5.86
N PHE A 259 -25.39 23.19 -6.91
CA PHE A 259 -25.64 24.44 -7.63
C PHE A 259 -27.03 24.50 -8.26
N LEU A 260 -27.51 23.38 -8.82
CA LEU A 260 -28.83 23.30 -9.42
C LEU A 260 -29.93 23.48 -8.36
N VAL A 261 -29.81 22.82 -7.21
CA VAL A 261 -30.73 23.01 -6.06
C VAL A 261 -30.69 24.46 -5.56
N LEU A 262 -29.50 25.05 -5.42
CA LEU A 262 -29.35 26.46 -5.02
C LEU A 262 -30.02 27.41 -6.03
N GLY A 263 -29.87 27.14 -7.33
CA GLY A 263 -30.53 27.88 -8.40
C GLY A 263 -32.06 27.83 -8.32
N VAL A 264 -32.63 26.64 -8.06
CA VAL A 264 -34.07 26.48 -7.87
C VAL A 264 -34.55 27.20 -6.60
N LEU A 265 -33.83 27.07 -5.48
CA LEU A 265 -34.17 27.75 -4.23
C LEU A 265 -34.14 29.27 -4.39
N THR A 266 -33.13 29.82 -5.06
CA THR A 266 -33.06 31.27 -5.32
C THR A 266 -34.18 31.76 -6.24
N MET A 267 -34.59 30.97 -7.23
CA MET A 267 -35.77 31.28 -8.06
C MET A 267 -37.08 31.29 -7.25
N ILE A 268 -37.27 30.30 -6.36
CA ILE A 268 -38.44 30.23 -5.48
C ILE A 268 -38.45 31.43 -4.53
N LEU A 269 -37.31 31.75 -3.91
CA LEU A 269 -37.17 32.89 -2.99
C LEU A 269 -37.49 34.21 -3.70
N LYS A 270 -36.97 34.41 -4.92
CA LYS A 270 -37.31 35.58 -5.76
C LYS A 270 -38.80 35.67 -6.03
N LYS A 271 -39.47 34.56 -6.39
CA LYS A 271 -40.93 34.54 -6.61
C LYS A 271 -41.71 34.92 -5.34
N ILE A 272 -41.31 34.40 -4.18
CA ILE A 272 -41.94 34.73 -2.89
C ILE A 272 -41.78 36.21 -2.57
N ILE A 273 -40.56 36.76 -2.71
CA ILE A 273 -40.28 38.18 -2.46
C ILE A 273 -41.11 39.07 -3.40
N ILE A 274 -41.16 38.77 -4.70
CA ILE A 274 -41.96 39.52 -5.68
C ILE A 274 -43.45 39.48 -5.30
N LYS A 275 -43.98 38.30 -4.94
CA LYS A 275 -45.37 38.14 -4.51
C LYS A 275 -45.65 38.95 -3.24
N PHE A 276 -44.73 38.98 -2.28
CA PHE A 276 -44.86 39.74 -1.05
C PHE A 276 -44.84 41.26 -1.29
N ILE A 277 -43.97 41.74 -2.17
CA ILE A 277 -43.91 43.15 -2.58
C ILE A 277 -45.20 43.58 -3.27
N ASN A 278 -45.74 42.74 -4.17
CA ASN A 278 -46.99 43.05 -4.87
C ASN A 278 -48.19 43.08 -3.91
N LYS A 279 -48.28 42.14 -2.96
CA LYS A 279 -49.33 42.14 -1.92
C LYS A 279 -49.29 43.41 -1.05
N ARG A 280 -48.10 43.85 -0.62
CA ARG A 280 -47.94 45.10 0.14
C ARG A 280 -48.27 46.36 -0.66
N LYS A 281 -48.21 46.32 -1.99
CA LYS A 281 -48.66 47.44 -2.85
C LYS A 281 -50.18 47.49 -2.99
N GLU A 282 -50.86 46.36 -2.94
CA GLU A 282 -52.32 46.29 -2.96
C GLU A 282 -52.95 46.71 -1.62
N GLU A 283 -52.32 46.40 -0.49
CA GLU A 283 -52.81 46.79 0.85
C GLU A 283 -52.60 48.29 1.18
N ASN A 284 -51.74 49.00 0.46
CA ASN A 284 -51.44 50.43 0.64
C ASN A 284 -52.14 51.34 -0.39
N ARG A 285 -53.11 50.82 -1.15
CA ARG A 285 -53.84 51.54 -2.20
C ARG A 285 -55.32 51.62 -1.86
#